data_AF-A0A939WAS0-F1
#
_entry.id   AF-A0A939WAS0-F1
#
_cell.length_a   1.000
_cell.length_b   1.000
_cell.length_c   1.000
_cell.angle_alpha   90.00
_cell.angle_beta   90.00
_cell.angle_gamma   90.00
#
_symmetry.space_group_name_H-M   'P 1'
#
loop_
_entity.id
_entity.type
_entity.pdbx_description
1 polymer ?
#
loop_
_entity_poly.entity_id
_entity_poly.type
_entity_poly.pdbx_seq_one_letter_code
_entity_poly.pdbx_strand_id
1 'polypeptide(L)'
;MKTIKKLIACFAFLVLTTAAAFSIMPYVAKVDDTGYSSFAGALDEWTNGTTLTLLADVTVSSTIYIGGEDDYTTEQYTLDLNNYGIMFTGTNGSVIDIRPSKKLILNDSAETKTDRYITLNAQGRGVSVSNTGTESSTCVKVTGGYITGGNADDGGGVSTEYNANGFTMNSGTIAGNIAGYGGGIYLEMGDIVIKGNSKIIKNTATVQGGGVYAYGTYLTVSDSPQIIGNVKSGEASNVFLCHNSYDEYISFDDPLTADARIGVSAEFSHYHTGVITWFLNGNQTDAKGTVSNFLSDDPAYTVVLNSSGEAVLVPFVTVTANVDPNNTGTYYATFYDSTKKYLAGSNTEVYYATANANGKLTLTKVESKIIKAGEGVILKSTSASIVLTETSENATYDSILTGSDTATTVTNALVLSNGESGVSFYKYTGSVAAHKAWLTE
;
A
#
# COMPACT_ATOMS: atom_id res chain seq x y z
N MET A 1 83.37 57.91 -15.41
CA MET A 1 82.16 58.75 -15.67
C MET A 1 81.59 58.27 -17.01
N LYS A 2 80.40 57.71 -17.23
CA LYS A 2 79.16 57.40 -16.48
C LYS A 2 78.53 56.18 -17.25
N THR A 3 78.32 55.03 -16.61
CA THR A 3 77.02 54.45 -16.14
C THR A 3 76.10 53.78 -17.19
N ILE A 4 76.18 52.43 -17.27
CA ILE A 4 75.14 51.37 -17.17
C ILE A 4 73.72 51.62 -17.73
N LYS A 5 73.22 50.75 -18.64
CA LYS A 5 72.09 49.80 -18.39
C LYS A 5 71.86 48.79 -19.54
N LYS A 6 71.64 47.53 -19.12
CA LYS A 6 71.41 46.27 -19.85
C LYS A 6 70.07 46.24 -20.61
N LEU A 7 69.97 45.43 -21.67
CA LEU A 7 68.92 44.40 -21.73
C LEU A 7 69.31 43.24 -22.67
N ILE A 8 69.16 42.03 -22.14
CA ILE A 8 69.35 40.71 -22.75
C ILE A 8 68.03 40.33 -23.43
N ALA A 9 68.05 39.81 -24.65
CA ALA A 9 66.92 39.10 -25.26
C ALA A 9 67.37 37.69 -25.64
N CYS A 10 66.79 36.73 -24.93
CA CYS A 10 67.09 35.31 -24.93
C CYS A 10 66.38 34.62 -26.13
N PHE A 11 67.08 33.68 -26.75
CA PHE A 11 66.58 32.76 -27.76
C PHE A 11 65.43 31.92 -27.17
N ALA A 12 64.21 32.06 -27.68
CA ALA A 12 63.11 31.14 -27.37
C ALA A 12 63.17 29.94 -28.32
N PHE A 13 63.70 28.83 -27.82
CA PHE A 13 63.62 27.52 -28.46
C PHE A 13 62.22 26.95 -28.19
N LEU A 14 61.35 26.99 -29.20
CA LEU A 14 60.01 26.41 -29.15
C LEU A 14 60.13 24.88 -29.32
N VAL A 15 60.23 24.15 -28.21
CA VAL A 15 60.01 22.70 -28.23
C VAL A 15 58.50 22.48 -28.27
N LEU A 16 58.00 22.13 -29.45
CA LEU A 16 56.64 21.62 -29.63
C LEU A 16 56.62 20.19 -29.08
N THR A 17 56.37 20.02 -27.78
CA THR A 17 56.01 18.69 -27.25
C THR A 17 54.56 18.45 -27.62
N THR A 18 54.32 17.45 -28.47
CA THR A 18 52.99 16.87 -28.64
C THR A 18 52.59 16.25 -27.30
N ALA A 19 51.85 16.99 -26.49
CA ALA A 19 51.08 16.40 -25.41
C ALA A 19 50.05 15.48 -26.09
N ALA A 20 50.34 14.18 -26.13
CA ALA A 20 49.30 13.20 -26.33
C ALA A 20 48.28 13.46 -25.23
N ALA A 21 47.09 13.93 -25.60
CA ALA A 21 45.95 13.94 -24.71
C ALA A 21 45.71 12.47 -24.34
N PHE A 22 46.29 12.02 -23.21
CA PHE A 22 45.83 10.82 -22.56
C PHE A 22 44.37 11.11 -22.21
N SER A 23 43.46 10.57 -23.02
CA SER A 23 42.07 10.46 -22.68
C SER A 23 42.03 9.61 -21.42
N ILE A 24 42.04 10.25 -20.26
CA ILE A 24 41.73 9.61 -18.99
C ILE A 24 40.29 9.15 -19.18
N MET A 25 40.08 7.85 -19.46
CA MET A 25 38.71 7.35 -19.56
C MET A 25 38.05 7.63 -18.20
N PRO A 26 36.92 8.35 -18.16
CA PRO A 26 36.29 8.66 -16.89
C PRO A 26 35.92 7.34 -16.20
N TYR A 27 36.17 7.28 -14.90
CA TYR A 27 35.75 6.13 -14.11
C TYR A 27 34.24 6.00 -14.15
N VAL A 28 33.75 4.77 -14.31
CA VAL A 28 32.31 4.46 -14.35
C VAL A 28 31.80 4.01 -12.99
N ALA A 29 32.69 3.50 -12.14
CA ALA A 29 32.42 3.10 -10.77
C ALA A 29 33.70 3.20 -9.93
N LYS A 30 33.55 3.16 -8.61
CA LYS A 30 34.65 2.99 -7.66
C LYS A 30 34.29 1.96 -6.60
N VAL A 31 35.28 1.24 -6.10
CA VAL A 31 35.17 0.43 -4.87
C VAL A 31 35.91 1.18 -3.78
N ASP A 32 35.15 1.64 -2.79
CA ASP A 32 35.57 2.59 -1.76
C ASP A 32 36.22 3.85 -2.38
N ASP A 33 37.56 3.93 -2.36
CA ASP A 33 38.34 5.05 -2.90
C ASP A 33 39.02 4.76 -4.25
N THR A 34 38.95 3.52 -4.74
CA THR A 34 39.63 3.09 -5.98
C THR A 34 38.69 3.19 -7.17
N GLY A 35 39.04 3.98 -8.19
CA GLY A 35 38.24 4.17 -9.40
C GLY A 35 38.52 3.14 -10.51
N TYR A 36 37.46 2.72 -11.22
CA TYR A 36 37.51 1.75 -12.30
C TYR A 36 36.86 2.29 -13.57
N SER A 37 37.52 2.09 -14.71
CA SER A 37 37.01 2.53 -16.03
C SER A 37 35.99 1.58 -16.64
N SER A 38 35.75 0.42 -16.02
CA SER A 38 34.70 -0.53 -16.41
C SER A 38 33.93 -1.00 -15.19
N PHE A 39 32.63 -1.23 -15.35
CA PHE A 39 31.78 -1.72 -14.28
C PHE A 39 32.14 -3.16 -13.88
N ALA A 40 32.44 -4.02 -14.87
CA ALA A 40 32.92 -5.38 -14.62
C ALA A 40 34.20 -5.39 -13.78
N GLY A 41 35.18 -4.51 -14.07
CA GLY A 41 36.40 -4.43 -13.27
C GLY A 41 36.16 -3.93 -11.85
N ALA A 42 35.13 -3.11 -11.62
CA ALA A 42 34.72 -2.75 -10.26
C ALA A 42 34.04 -3.92 -9.53
N LEU A 43 33.22 -4.71 -10.24
CA LEU A 43 32.57 -5.90 -9.66
C LEU A 43 33.58 -6.96 -9.24
N ASP A 44 34.66 -7.17 -10.01
CA ASP A 44 35.72 -8.13 -9.66
C ASP A 44 36.43 -7.79 -8.33
N GLU A 45 36.44 -6.52 -7.96
CA GLU A 45 37.08 -6.00 -6.74
C GLU A 45 36.08 -5.71 -5.62
N TRP A 46 34.78 -5.88 -5.87
CA TRP A 46 33.73 -5.66 -4.88
C TRP A 46 33.64 -6.84 -3.92
N THR A 47 34.19 -6.66 -2.73
CA THR A 47 34.37 -7.71 -1.72
C THR A 47 33.60 -7.41 -0.44
N ASN A 48 33.51 -8.40 0.47
CA ASN A 48 32.78 -8.28 1.73
C ASN A 48 33.22 -7.03 2.53
N GLY A 49 32.23 -6.21 2.91
CA GLY A 49 32.39 -4.98 3.68
C GLY A 49 32.65 -3.72 2.84
N THR A 50 32.90 -3.85 1.53
CA THR A 50 33.25 -2.71 0.66
C THR A 50 32.01 -2.08 -0.01
N THR A 51 32.16 -0.82 -0.43
CA THR A 51 31.12 -0.07 -1.13
C THR A 51 31.46 0.12 -2.60
N LEU A 52 30.64 -0.44 -3.49
CA LEU A 52 30.69 -0.12 -4.91
C LEU A 52 29.82 1.11 -5.17
N THR A 53 30.42 2.21 -5.61
CA THR A 53 29.73 3.47 -5.93
C THR A 53 29.74 3.71 -7.43
N LEU A 54 28.58 3.98 -8.02
CA LEU A 54 28.49 4.37 -9.43
C LEU A 54 28.97 5.81 -9.64
N LEU A 55 29.64 6.03 -10.76
CA LEU A 55 30.11 7.35 -11.22
C LEU A 55 29.54 7.72 -12.60
N ALA A 56 28.80 6.80 -13.23
CA ALA A 56 28.05 6.97 -14.46
C ALA A 56 26.93 5.93 -14.52
N ASP A 57 25.93 6.14 -15.39
CA ASP A 57 24.94 5.12 -15.70
C ASP A 57 25.63 3.90 -16.36
N VAL A 58 25.23 2.71 -15.96
CA VAL A 58 25.81 1.46 -16.47
C VAL A 58 24.75 0.59 -17.12
N THR A 59 25.16 -0.15 -18.15
CA THR A 59 24.34 -1.18 -18.78
C THR A 59 24.99 -2.54 -18.58
N VAL A 60 24.22 -3.50 -18.10
CA VAL A 60 24.63 -4.89 -17.88
C VAL A 60 23.77 -5.84 -18.70
N SER A 61 24.34 -6.96 -19.12
CA SER A 61 23.62 -8.01 -19.85
C SER A 61 23.58 -9.34 -19.09
N SER A 62 24.17 -9.38 -17.91
CA SER A 62 24.24 -10.54 -17.01
C SER A 62 23.90 -10.12 -15.59
N THR A 63 23.33 -11.05 -14.83
CA THR A 63 22.97 -10.86 -13.42
C THR A 63 24.18 -10.46 -12.60
N ILE A 64 24.01 -9.48 -11.70
CA ILE A 64 25.00 -9.14 -10.68
C ILE A 64 24.76 -10.05 -9.47
N TYR A 65 25.66 -10.99 -9.24
CA TYR A 65 25.59 -11.87 -8.09
C TYR A 65 26.28 -11.23 -6.88
N ILE A 66 25.56 -11.16 -5.76
CA ILE A 66 26.13 -10.67 -4.49
C ILE A 66 26.67 -11.86 -3.70
N GLY A 67 27.96 -11.81 -3.35
CA GLY A 67 28.62 -12.82 -2.51
C GLY A 67 29.38 -13.92 -3.25
N GLY A 68 30.26 -14.61 -2.51
CA GLY A 68 30.96 -15.81 -2.99
C GLY A 68 30.03 -17.01 -3.24
N GLU A 69 30.60 -18.15 -3.65
CA GLU A 69 29.84 -19.41 -3.82
C GLU A 69 29.58 -20.16 -2.50
N ASP A 70 30.09 -19.66 -1.37
CA ASP A 70 29.84 -20.25 -0.06
C ASP A 70 28.54 -19.71 0.55
N ASP A 71 27.58 -20.60 0.72
CA ASP A 71 26.22 -20.29 1.17
C ASP A 71 26.08 -20.10 2.69
N TYR A 72 27.14 -20.35 3.47
CA TYR A 72 27.08 -20.33 4.95
C TYR A 72 27.73 -19.10 5.57
N THR A 73 28.62 -18.42 4.84
CA THR A 73 29.31 -17.24 5.36
C THR A 73 28.47 -15.99 5.19
N THR A 74 28.23 -15.30 6.30
CA THR A 74 27.57 -14.00 6.25
C THR A 74 28.52 -12.92 5.75
N GLU A 75 28.19 -12.35 4.59
CA GLU A 75 28.94 -11.26 3.96
C GLU A 75 27.98 -10.10 3.64
N GLN A 76 28.48 -8.87 3.71
CA GLN A 76 27.70 -7.68 3.43
C GLN A 76 28.36 -6.84 2.35
N TYR A 77 27.56 -6.41 1.38
CA TYR A 77 27.99 -5.61 0.25
C TYR A 77 27.15 -4.34 0.20
N THR A 78 27.76 -3.20 -0.14
CA THR A 78 27.03 -1.95 -0.36
C THR A 78 27.13 -1.54 -1.82
N LEU A 79 25.99 -1.38 -2.47
CA LEU A 79 25.88 -0.75 -3.79
C LEU A 79 25.29 0.64 -3.60
N ASP A 80 26.11 1.66 -3.86
CA ASP A 80 25.68 3.04 -3.88
C ASP A 80 25.47 3.51 -5.33
N LEU A 81 24.22 3.72 -5.68
CA LEU A 81 23.84 4.24 -6.98
C LEU A 81 24.35 5.66 -7.19
N ASN A 82 24.54 6.46 -6.13
CA ASN A 82 25.08 7.82 -6.20
C ASN A 82 24.46 8.64 -7.35
N ASN A 83 23.12 8.62 -7.45
CA ASN A 83 22.35 9.18 -8.54
C ASN A 83 22.77 8.57 -9.90
N TYR A 84 22.89 7.26 -10.06
CA TYR A 84 23.11 6.66 -11.38
C TYR A 84 22.27 5.39 -11.53
N GLY A 85 22.00 5.02 -12.77
CA GLY A 85 21.17 3.87 -13.10
C GLY A 85 21.97 2.64 -13.47
N ILE A 86 21.35 1.48 -13.21
CA ILE A 86 21.77 0.19 -13.77
C ILE A 86 20.66 -0.27 -14.70
N MET A 87 20.93 -0.28 -16.01
CA MET A 87 20.02 -0.83 -17.01
C MET A 87 20.42 -2.27 -17.32
N PHE A 88 19.52 -3.21 -17.13
CA PHE A 88 19.71 -4.60 -17.51
C PHE A 88 19.09 -4.87 -18.89
N THR A 89 19.91 -5.48 -19.74
CA THR A 89 19.58 -5.80 -21.14
C THR A 89 19.61 -7.29 -21.46
N GLY A 90 19.92 -8.12 -20.45
CA GLY A 90 19.86 -9.56 -20.57
C GLY A 90 18.42 -10.06 -20.73
N THR A 91 18.29 -11.32 -21.12
CA THR A 91 16.99 -11.99 -21.24
C THR A 91 16.79 -12.95 -20.07
N ASN A 92 15.65 -12.88 -19.39
CA ASN A 92 15.23 -13.83 -18.36
C ASN A 92 16.22 -13.96 -17.19
N GLY A 93 16.35 -12.88 -16.41
CA GLY A 93 17.19 -12.86 -15.22
C GLY A 93 16.81 -11.73 -14.27
N SER A 94 17.53 -11.65 -13.17
CA SER A 94 17.41 -10.54 -12.22
C SER A 94 18.55 -9.55 -12.45
N VAL A 95 18.34 -8.25 -12.27
CA VAL A 95 19.48 -7.30 -12.34
C VAL A 95 20.49 -7.64 -11.25
N ILE A 96 19.98 -7.89 -10.05
CA ILE A 96 20.76 -8.31 -8.89
C ILE A 96 20.16 -9.62 -8.35
N ASP A 97 21.02 -10.58 -8.05
CA ASP A 97 20.66 -11.80 -7.34
C ASP A 97 21.55 -11.95 -6.10
N ILE A 98 20.92 -12.03 -4.94
CA ILE A 98 21.61 -12.14 -3.67
C ILE A 98 21.64 -13.59 -3.28
N ARG A 99 22.86 -14.11 -3.22
CA ARG A 99 23.12 -15.49 -2.86
C ARG A 99 22.83 -15.75 -1.39
N PRO A 100 22.76 -17.03 -1.05
CA PRO A 100 22.64 -17.46 0.32
C PRO A 100 23.56 -16.84 1.38
N SER A 101 22.97 -16.46 2.51
CA SER A 101 23.61 -15.82 3.66
C SER A 101 24.27 -14.48 3.33
N LYS A 102 23.90 -13.83 2.22
CA LYS A 102 24.50 -12.54 1.82
C LYS A 102 23.58 -11.37 2.11
N LYS A 103 24.19 -10.22 2.38
CA LYS A 103 23.49 -8.98 2.66
C LYS A 103 23.83 -7.94 1.61
N LEU A 104 22.82 -7.30 1.05
CA LEU A 104 22.99 -6.16 0.16
C LEU A 104 22.38 -4.92 0.79
N ILE A 105 23.18 -3.87 0.90
CA ILE A 105 22.68 -2.51 1.12
C ILE A 105 22.63 -1.82 -0.25
N LEU A 106 21.43 -1.58 -0.75
CA LEU A 106 21.20 -0.76 -1.94
C LEU A 106 20.90 0.67 -1.49
N ASN A 107 21.83 1.57 -1.78
CA ASN A 107 21.76 2.96 -1.38
C ASN A 107 21.74 3.89 -2.59
N ASP A 108 21.23 5.09 -2.39
CA ASP A 108 21.49 6.23 -3.27
C ASP A 108 21.90 7.40 -2.37
N SER A 109 23.21 7.61 -2.25
CA SER A 109 23.80 8.58 -1.33
C SER A 109 23.73 10.02 -1.82
N ALA A 110 23.34 10.24 -3.07
CA ALA A 110 23.38 11.57 -3.65
C ALA A 110 22.38 12.52 -2.97
N GLU A 111 22.82 13.76 -2.74
CA GLU A 111 21.98 14.81 -2.16
C GLU A 111 20.78 15.14 -3.06
N THR A 112 20.96 15.03 -4.38
CA THR A 112 19.90 15.21 -5.37
C THR A 112 19.36 13.86 -5.81
N LYS A 113 18.26 13.43 -5.19
CA LYS A 113 17.59 12.17 -5.55
C LYS A 113 16.72 12.41 -6.78
N THR A 114 17.22 12.09 -7.96
CA THR A 114 16.38 12.00 -9.16
C THR A 114 15.74 10.61 -9.24
N ASP A 115 14.76 10.41 -10.11
CA ASP A 115 14.17 9.10 -10.37
C ASP A 115 15.19 8.20 -11.11
N ARG A 116 16.30 7.81 -10.46
CA ARG A 116 17.36 6.98 -11.03
C ARG A 116 17.27 5.55 -10.53
N TYR A 117 17.52 4.63 -11.45
CA TYR A 117 16.78 3.39 -11.51
C TYR A 117 17.68 2.16 -11.68
N ILE A 118 17.31 1.07 -11.01
CA ILE A 118 17.51 -0.29 -11.49
C ILE A 118 16.35 -0.56 -12.45
N THR A 119 16.66 -0.78 -13.73
CA THR A 119 15.64 -0.98 -14.78
C THR A 119 15.93 -2.20 -15.64
N LEU A 120 14.86 -2.81 -16.14
CA LEU A 120 14.87 -3.89 -17.12
C LEU A 120 14.31 -3.41 -18.46
N ASN A 121 14.88 -3.90 -19.57
CA ASN A 121 14.34 -3.68 -20.91
C ASN A 121 13.42 -4.82 -21.40
N ALA A 122 13.30 -5.92 -20.65
CA ALA A 122 12.65 -7.17 -21.04
C ALA A 122 12.12 -7.95 -19.81
N GLN A 123 11.81 -9.24 -19.96
CA GLN A 123 11.42 -10.13 -18.86
C GLN A 123 12.55 -10.30 -17.83
N GLY A 124 12.19 -10.20 -16.55
CA GLY A 124 13.13 -10.29 -15.43
C GLY A 124 12.64 -9.58 -14.18
N ARG A 125 13.44 -9.67 -13.12
CA ARG A 125 13.20 -9.02 -11.82
C ARG A 125 14.26 -7.96 -11.53
N GLY A 126 13.91 -6.92 -10.79
CA GLY A 126 14.90 -5.95 -10.32
C GLY A 126 15.93 -6.62 -9.40
N VAL A 127 15.44 -7.19 -8.30
CA VAL A 127 16.25 -7.85 -7.27
C VAL A 127 15.63 -9.21 -6.92
N SER A 128 16.47 -10.24 -6.86
CA SER A 128 16.11 -11.58 -6.37
C SER A 128 16.87 -11.89 -5.10
N VAL A 129 16.21 -12.51 -4.13
CA VAL A 129 16.79 -12.95 -2.87
C VAL A 129 16.62 -14.47 -2.77
N SER A 130 17.74 -15.19 -2.90
CA SER A 130 17.75 -16.66 -2.99
C SER A 130 17.63 -17.36 -1.62
N ASN A 131 17.00 -18.54 -1.61
CA ASN A 131 16.80 -19.40 -0.42
C ASN A 131 18.09 -20.13 0.03
N THR A 132 18.21 -20.38 1.34
CA THR A 132 19.36 -21.09 1.95
C THR A 132 19.02 -22.06 3.07
N GLY A 133 17.74 -22.31 3.35
CA GLY A 133 17.30 -23.12 4.48
C GLY A 133 17.10 -22.33 5.78
N THR A 134 16.95 -23.06 6.90
CA THR A 134 16.30 -22.60 8.16
C THR A 134 17.05 -21.54 8.98
N GLU A 135 18.25 -21.12 8.61
CA GLU A 135 19.12 -20.22 9.42
C GLU A 135 19.80 -19.12 8.58
N SER A 136 19.24 -18.76 7.42
CA SER A 136 19.87 -17.80 6.51
C SER A 136 19.97 -16.39 7.10
N SER A 137 21.09 -15.67 6.96
CA SER A 137 21.10 -14.23 7.29
C SER A 137 20.84 -13.33 6.07
N THR A 138 20.37 -13.93 4.96
CA THR A 138 20.18 -13.24 3.68
C THR A 138 19.20 -12.08 3.83
N CYS A 139 19.64 -10.86 3.54
CA CYS A 139 18.73 -9.73 3.56
C CYS A 139 19.10 -8.61 2.59
N VAL A 140 18.09 -7.87 2.18
CA VAL A 140 18.26 -6.63 1.40
C VAL A 140 17.84 -5.46 2.24
N LYS A 141 18.66 -4.42 2.24
CA LYS A 141 18.31 -3.12 2.79
C LYS A 141 18.33 -2.08 1.68
N VAL A 142 17.16 -1.60 1.28
CA VAL A 142 17.02 -0.48 0.35
C VAL A 142 16.91 0.82 1.14
N THR A 143 17.84 1.75 0.94
CA THR A 143 17.86 3.07 1.60
C THR A 143 17.72 4.23 0.62
N GLY A 144 17.57 3.94 -0.67
CA GLY A 144 17.40 4.93 -1.74
C GLY A 144 17.32 4.28 -3.11
N GLY A 145 17.14 5.10 -4.15
CA GLY A 145 17.04 4.66 -5.54
C GLY A 145 15.64 4.24 -5.99
N TYR A 146 15.52 3.87 -7.26
CA TYR A 146 14.32 3.34 -7.89
C TYR A 146 14.53 1.91 -8.38
N ILE A 147 13.55 1.03 -8.22
CA ILE A 147 13.51 -0.30 -8.86
C ILE A 147 12.28 -0.33 -9.78
N THR A 148 12.49 -0.47 -11.08
CA THR A 148 11.43 -0.30 -12.09
C THR A 148 11.62 -1.16 -13.34
N GLY A 149 10.60 -1.25 -14.19
CA GLY A 149 10.65 -1.96 -15.47
C GLY A 149 10.63 -3.50 -15.36
N GLY A 150 10.50 -4.03 -14.13
CA GLY A 150 10.31 -5.45 -13.87
C GLY A 150 9.17 -6.08 -14.62
N ASN A 151 9.37 -7.30 -15.11
CA ASN A 151 8.33 -8.12 -15.74
C ASN A 151 8.63 -9.60 -15.50
N ALA A 152 8.05 -10.17 -14.45
CA ALA A 152 8.32 -11.54 -14.01
C ALA A 152 7.04 -12.28 -13.61
N ASP A 153 7.12 -13.57 -13.28
CA ASP A 153 5.96 -14.28 -12.74
C ASP A 153 5.64 -13.85 -11.29
N ASP A 154 6.69 -13.58 -10.51
CA ASP A 154 6.59 -13.14 -9.11
C ASP A 154 7.50 -11.96 -8.87
N GLY A 155 7.03 -10.89 -8.21
CA GLY A 155 7.93 -9.88 -7.68
C GLY A 155 8.72 -9.13 -8.75
N GLY A 156 8.03 -8.42 -9.65
CA GLY A 156 8.66 -7.75 -10.80
C GLY A 156 9.79 -6.81 -10.37
N GLY A 157 9.60 -6.08 -9.27
CA GLY A 157 10.66 -5.30 -8.64
C GLY A 157 11.56 -6.18 -7.77
N VAL A 158 10.97 -6.83 -6.77
CA VAL A 158 11.67 -7.65 -5.78
C VAL A 158 10.94 -8.96 -5.58
N SER A 159 11.66 -10.08 -5.59
CA SER A 159 11.14 -11.39 -5.20
C SER A 159 12.03 -12.00 -4.12
N THR A 160 11.40 -12.52 -3.06
CA THR A 160 12.08 -13.31 -2.03
C THR A 160 11.58 -14.75 -2.09
N GLU A 161 12.49 -15.71 -2.17
CA GLU A 161 12.14 -17.13 -2.07
C GLU A 161 11.87 -17.56 -0.62
N TYR A 162 11.29 -18.75 -0.45
CA TYR A 162 10.96 -19.40 0.84
C TYR A 162 12.10 -19.26 1.89
N ASN A 163 11.78 -18.80 3.10
CA ASN A 163 12.71 -18.60 4.23
C ASN A 163 13.83 -17.56 4.01
N ALA A 164 13.75 -16.68 3.03
CA ALA A 164 14.64 -15.51 3.00
C ALA A 164 14.34 -14.62 4.22
N ASN A 165 15.30 -14.51 5.14
CA ASN A 165 15.11 -13.86 6.45
C ASN A 165 15.13 -12.32 6.42
N GLY A 166 14.78 -11.69 5.30
CA GLY A 166 14.55 -10.24 5.33
C GLY A 166 14.59 -9.50 4.00
N PHE A 167 13.54 -8.74 3.74
CA PHE A 167 13.61 -7.55 2.89
C PHE A 167 13.27 -6.31 3.71
N THR A 168 14.17 -5.34 3.78
CA THR A 168 13.96 -4.07 4.46
C THR A 168 14.07 -2.91 3.48
N MET A 169 13.03 -2.08 3.40
CA MET A 169 13.02 -0.84 2.63
C MET A 169 12.85 0.32 3.61
N ASN A 170 13.91 1.12 3.80
CA ASN A 170 13.89 2.32 4.65
C ASN A 170 13.56 3.59 3.87
N SER A 171 13.82 3.57 2.56
CA SER A 171 13.51 4.66 1.64
C SER A 171 13.63 4.13 0.20
N GLY A 172 13.47 5.02 -0.78
CA GLY A 172 13.50 4.68 -2.20
C GLY A 172 12.11 4.39 -2.76
N THR A 173 12.08 3.94 -4.01
CA THR A 173 10.83 3.71 -4.74
C THR A 173 10.87 2.41 -5.54
N ILE A 174 9.84 1.58 -5.43
CA ILE A 174 9.59 0.43 -6.32
C ILE A 174 8.37 0.78 -7.16
N ALA A 175 8.54 0.97 -8.46
CA ALA A 175 7.46 1.47 -9.30
C ALA A 175 7.45 0.94 -10.73
N GLY A 176 6.26 0.86 -11.33
CA GLY A 176 6.14 0.48 -12.75
C GLY A 176 6.60 -0.94 -13.07
N ASN A 177 6.63 -1.83 -12.07
CA ASN A 177 6.95 -3.23 -12.25
C ASN A 177 5.68 -4.04 -12.49
N ILE A 178 5.80 -5.13 -13.24
CA ILE A 178 4.73 -6.03 -13.64
C ILE A 178 5.06 -7.44 -13.15
N ALA A 179 4.09 -8.12 -12.53
CA ALA A 179 4.22 -9.54 -12.24
C ALA A 179 2.89 -10.30 -12.25
N GLY A 180 2.94 -11.63 -12.15
CA GLY A 180 1.79 -12.46 -11.81
C GLY A 180 1.31 -12.14 -10.39
N TYR A 181 2.18 -12.38 -9.42
CA TYR A 181 1.96 -12.03 -8.02
C TYR A 181 2.94 -10.95 -7.57
N GLY A 182 2.48 -9.98 -6.79
CA GLY A 182 3.40 -9.00 -6.21
C GLY A 182 4.04 -8.13 -7.27
N GLY A 183 3.27 -7.34 -8.02
CA GLY A 183 3.78 -6.55 -9.15
C GLY A 183 5.04 -5.77 -8.80
N GLY A 184 5.07 -5.15 -7.62
CA GLY A 184 6.26 -4.56 -7.03
C GLY A 184 7.10 -5.59 -6.26
N ILE A 185 6.51 -6.19 -5.22
CA ILE A 185 7.17 -7.14 -4.32
C ILE A 185 6.34 -8.40 -4.17
N TYR A 186 6.95 -9.57 -4.41
CA TYR A 186 6.41 -10.88 -4.03
C TYR A 186 7.19 -11.48 -2.88
N LEU A 187 6.44 -12.05 -1.93
CA LEU A 187 6.98 -12.50 -0.65
C LEU A 187 6.34 -13.82 -0.24
N GLU A 188 7.20 -14.79 0.03
CA GLU A 188 6.83 -16.12 0.46
C GLU A 188 7.58 -16.47 1.74
N MET A 189 6.85 -16.54 2.86
CA MET A 189 7.33 -17.07 4.15
C MET A 189 8.70 -16.50 4.59
N GLY A 190 8.76 -15.18 4.77
CA GLY A 190 9.95 -14.45 5.23
C GLY A 190 9.61 -13.01 5.67
N ASP A 191 10.50 -12.37 6.45
CA ASP A 191 10.21 -11.06 7.05
C ASP A 191 10.34 -9.91 6.06
N ILE A 192 9.33 -9.03 6.01
CA ILE A 192 9.38 -7.79 5.23
C ILE A 192 9.18 -6.61 6.13
N VAL A 193 10.05 -5.60 5.98
CA VAL A 193 9.96 -4.34 6.69
C VAL A 193 9.94 -3.20 5.69
N ILE A 194 8.84 -2.44 5.61
CA ILE A 194 8.72 -1.25 4.79
C ILE A 194 8.53 -0.04 5.68
N LYS A 195 9.53 0.83 5.74
CA LYS A 195 9.58 1.98 6.65
C LYS A 195 10.10 3.26 6.02
N GLY A 196 10.23 4.31 6.81
CA GLY A 196 10.63 5.64 6.37
C GLY A 196 9.70 6.19 5.28
N ASN A 197 10.27 6.93 4.32
CA ASN A 197 9.54 7.53 3.20
C ASN A 197 9.53 6.63 1.96
N SER A 198 9.44 5.32 2.15
CA SER A 198 9.44 4.32 1.08
C SER A 198 8.19 4.40 0.22
N LYS A 199 8.33 4.22 -1.10
CA LYS A 199 7.22 4.25 -2.05
C LYS A 199 7.12 2.96 -2.84
N ILE A 200 5.95 2.34 -2.86
CA ILE A 200 5.61 1.23 -3.75
C ILE A 200 4.37 1.65 -4.51
N ILE A 201 4.56 2.05 -5.77
CA ILE A 201 3.52 2.76 -6.53
C ILE A 201 3.50 2.34 -8.01
N LYS A 202 2.33 2.39 -8.65
CA LYS A 202 2.18 2.13 -10.09
C LYS A 202 2.67 0.75 -10.54
N ASN A 203 2.76 -0.21 -9.64
CA ASN A 203 3.06 -1.59 -10.00
C ASN A 203 1.78 -2.33 -10.40
N THR A 204 1.92 -3.36 -11.24
CA THR A 204 0.80 -4.11 -11.81
C THR A 204 0.96 -5.60 -11.56
N ALA A 205 -0.08 -6.23 -11.01
CA ALA A 205 -0.19 -7.68 -10.94
C ALA A 205 -1.22 -8.19 -11.95
N THR A 206 -0.98 -9.35 -12.57
CA THR A 206 -2.00 -10.05 -13.37
C THR A 206 -2.82 -11.02 -12.54
N VAL A 207 -2.32 -11.47 -11.38
CA VAL A 207 -3.03 -12.38 -10.46
C VAL A 207 -3.45 -11.69 -9.17
N GLN A 208 -2.54 -11.31 -8.26
CA GLN A 208 -2.87 -10.66 -6.99
C GLN A 208 -1.70 -9.79 -6.47
N GLY A 209 -2.00 -8.78 -5.64
CA GLY A 209 -1.00 -7.91 -5.01
C GLY A 209 -0.26 -7.03 -6.02
N GLY A 210 -0.94 -6.06 -6.61
CA GLY A 210 -0.32 -5.14 -7.57
C GLY A 210 0.93 -4.47 -7.01
N GLY A 211 0.91 -4.05 -5.75
CA GLY A 211 2.08 -3.50 -5.05
C GLY A 211 2.87 -4.60 -4.36
N VAL A 212 2.25 -5.25 -3.39
CA VAL A 212 2.84 -6.24 -2.50
C VAL A 212 1.90 -7.44 -2.41
N TYR A 213 2.44 -8.64 -2.62
CA TYR A 213 1.77 -9.90 -2.33
C TYR A 213 2.50 -10.60 -1.19
N ALA A 214 1.83 -10.74 -0.03
CA ALA A 214 2.38 -11.39 1.15
C ALA A 214 1.71 -12.76 1.36
N TYR A 215 2.49 -13.83 1.27
CA TYR A 215 2.04 -15.21 1.46
C TYR A 215 2.76 -15.86 2.64
N GLY A 216 1.99 -16.31 3.63
CA GLY A 216 2.52 -16.99 4.82
C GLY A 216 3.46 -16.14 5.67
N THR A 217 3.30 -14.81 5.65
CA THR A 217 4.16 -13.87 6.40
C THR A 217 3.46 -12.57 6.80
N TYR A 218 4.11 -11.80 7.68
CA TYR A 218 3.70 -10.46 8.09
C TYR A 218 4.41 -9.39 7.25
N LEU A 219 3.67 -8.33 6.90
CA LEU A 219 4.28 -7.09 6.42
C LEU A 219 4.46 -6.13 7.61
N THR A 220 5.71 -5.89 8.00
CA THR A 220 6.02 -4.92 9.07
C THR A 220 6.17 -3.53 8.48
N VAL A 221 5.50 -2.53 9.05
CA VAL A 221 5.59 -1.13 8.60
C VAL A 221 5.86 -0.15 9.74
N SER A 222 6.50 0.97 9.43
CA SER A 222 6.68 2.09 10.36
C SER A 222 6.98 3.40 9.63
N ASP A 223 6.90 4.55 10.31
CA ASP A 223 7.09 5.89 9.74
C ASP A 223 6.05 6.25 8.64
N SER A 224 6.48 6.63 7.42
CA SER A 224 5.63 7.26 6.39
C SER A 224 5.56 6.50 5.05
N PRO A 225 5.43 5.16 5.02
CA PRO A 225 5.45 4.42 3.77
C PRO A 225 4.20 4.71 2.94
N GLN A 226 4.38 4.71 1.61
CA GLN A 226 3.30 4.88 0.65
C GLN A 226 3.22 3.64 -0.24
N ILE A 227 2.24 2.77 0.02
CA ILE A 227 1.93 1.58 -0.79
C ILE A 227 0.55 1.82 -1.41
N ILE A 228 0.52 2.57 -2.51
CA ILE A 228 -0.70 3.09 -3.13
C ILE A 228 -0.60 3.17 -4.65
N GLY A 229 -1.74 3.18 -5.33
CA GLY A 229 -1.80 3.35 -6.79
C GLY A 229 -1.20 2.18 -7.56
N ASN A 230 -1.13 1.00 -6.94
CA ASN A 230 -0.81 -0.25 -7.59
C ASN A 230 -2.09 -0.99 -7.96
N VAL A 231 -2.03 -1.82 -9.00
CA VAL A 231 -3.23 -2.41 -9.59
C VAL A 231 -3.11 -3.89 -9.85
N LYS A 232 -4.23 -4.61 -9.75
CA LYS A 232 -4.43 -5.93 -10.32
C LYS A 232 -5.36 -5.79 -11.51
N SER A 233 -4.87 -6.05 -12.72
CA SER A 233 -5.67 -5.96 -13.95
C SER A 233 -6.48 -4.65 -14.08
N GLY A 234 -5.93 -3.53 -13.60
CA GLY A 234 -6.56 -2.20 -13.66
C GLY A 234 -7.34 -1.79 -12.39
N GLU A 235 -7.70 -2.73 -11.52
CA GLU A 235 -8.35 -2.44 -10.24
C GLU A 235 -7.32 -2.21 -9.14
N ALA A 236 -7.63 -1.41 -8.12
CA ALA A 236 -6.70 -1.18 -7.01
C ALA A 236 -6.30 -2.52 -6.35
N SER A 237 -5.00 -2.71 -6.16
CA SER A 237 -4.44 -3.85 -5.43
C SER A 237 -3.06 -3.46 -4.95
N ASN A 238 -3.01 -2.92 -3.75
CA ASN A 238 -1.81 -2.40 -3.13
C ASN A 238 -1.15 -3.52 -2.32
N VAL A 239 -1.45 -3.65 -1.04
CA VAL A 239 -1.04 -4.81 -0.23
C VAL A 239 -2.16 -5.84 -0.28
N PHE A 240 -1.87 -7.02 -0.83
CA PHE A 240 -2.78 -8.14 -0.81
C PHE A 240 -2.39 -9.13 0.30
N LEU A 241 -3.30 -9.34 1.26
CA LEU A 241 -3.14 -10.27 2.38
C LEU A 241 -3.90 -11.58 2.08
N CYS A 242 -3.17 -12.65 1.81
CA CYS A 242 -3.73 -13.95 1.40
C CYS A 242 -4.10 -14.81 2.62
N HIS A 243 -5.21 -14.50 3.31
CA HIS A 243 -5.70 -15.20 4.51
C HIS A 243 -6.23 -16.62 4.23
N ASN A 244 -5.39 -17.49 3.68
CA ASN A 244 -5.78 -18.83 3.21
C ASN A 244 -5.44 -19.94 4.22
N SER A 245 -4.37 -19.80 5.00
CA SER A 245 -3.83 -20.83 5.91
C SER A 245 -2.94 -20.26 7.02
N TYR A 246 -2.46 -19.03 6.87
CA TYR A 246 -1.73 -18.32 7.91
C TYR A 246 -2.50 -17.06 8.33
N ASP A 247 -2.01 -16.44 9.38
CA ASP A 247 -2.51 -15.19 9.92
C ASP A 247 -1.70 -14.03 9.30
N GLU A 248 -1.92 -13.73 8.01
CA GLU A 248 -1.19 -12.65 7.31
C GLU A 248 -1.73 -11.27 7.71
N TYR A 249 -0.97 -10.57 8.57
CA TYR A 249 -1.30 -9.21 9.01
C TYR A 249 -0.23 -8.19 8.65
N ILE A 250 -0.64 -6.92 8.64
CA ILE A 250 0.29 -5.79 8.75
C ILE A 250 0.66 -5.62 10.23
N SER A 251 1.95 -5.69 10.52
CA SER A 251 2.53 -5.48 11.85
C SER A 251 3.35 -4.18 11.89
N PHE A 252 3.85 -3.80 13.06
CA PHE A 252 4.51 -2.51 13.27
C PHE A 252 5.80 -2.66 14.09
N ASP A 253 6.92 -2.12 13.57
CA ASP A 253 8.20 -1.99 14.30
C ASP A 253 8.18 -0.72 15.17
N ASP A 254 7.72 0.37 14.56
CA ASP A 254 7.57 1.71 15.13
C ASP A 254 6.24 2.33 14.63
N PRO A 255 5.73 3.40 15.27
CA PRO A 255 4.49 4.05 14.84
C PRO A 255 4.53 4.59 13.40
N LEU A 256 3.39 4.52 12.72
CA LEU A 256 3.12 5.23 11.47
C LEU A 256 2.89 6.73 11.74
N THR A 257 3.41 7.57 10.86
CA THR A 257 3.12 9.00 10.84
C THR A 257 1.80 9.28 10.12
N ALA A 258 1.36 10.55 10.16
CA ALA A 258 0.17 11.00 9.45
C ALA A 258 0.27 10.91 7.92
N ASP A 259 1.46 10.75 7.35
CA ASP A 259 1.69 10.71 5.89
C ASP A 259 1.73 9.29 5.32
N ALA A 260 1.81 8.26 6.18
CA ALA A 260 1.75 6.86 5.75
C ALA A 260 0.41 6.55 5.09
N ARG A 261 0.43 5.91 3.91
CA ARG A 261 -0.76 5.48 3.18
C ARG A 261 -0.55 4.08 2.63
N ILE A 262 -1.40 3.16 3.05
CA ILE A 262 -1.33 1.75 2.65
C ILE A 262 -2.71 1.32 2.18
N GLY A 263 -2.85 1.04 0.88
CA GLY A 263 -4.06 0.36 0.40
C GLY A 263 -3.99 -1.13 0.70
N VAL A 264 -5.12 -1.71 1.06
CA VAL A 264 -5.20 -3.12 1.46
C VAL A 264 -6.37 -3.80 0.79
N SER A 265 -6.09 -4.96 0.21
CA SER A 265 -7.04 -5.97 -0.22
C SER A 265 -6.74 -7.25 0.54
N ALA A 266 -7.78 -8.05 0.81
CA ALA A 266 -7.62 -9.34 1.44
C ALA A 266 -8.62 -10.31 0.83
N GLU A 267 -8.21 -11.56 0.67
CA GLU A 267 -9.14 -12.65 0.35
C GLU A 267 -9.54 -13.32 1.67
N PHE A 268 -10.79 -13.15 2.05
CA PHE A 268 -11.33 -13.77 3.25
C PHE A 268 -11.74 -15.20 2.93
N SER A 269 -11.00 -16.18 3.44
CA SER A 269 -11.60 -17.51 3.62
C SER A 269 -12.73 -17.43 4.67
N HIS A 270 -13.61 -18.43 4.73
CA HIS A 270 -14.80 -18.44 5.61
C HIS A 270 -14.49 -18.27 7.12
N TYR A 271 -13.22 -18.21 7.52
CA TYR A 271 -12.75 -18.17 8.90
C TYR A 271 -12.14 -16.83 9.34
N HIS A 272 -11.91 -15.86 8.45
CA HIS A 272 -11.26 -14.59 8.82
C HIS A 272 -12.24 -13.42 8.96
N THR A 273 -12.00 -12.61 9.99
CA THR A 273 -12.88 -11.54 10.49
C THR A 273 -12.69 -10.20 9.80
N GLY A 274 -11.97 -10.14 8.67
CA GLY A 274 -11.65 -8.88 8.00
C GLY A 274 -10.41 -8.16 8.56
N VAL A 275 -9.80 -8.67 9.63
CA VAL A 275 -8.68 -8.01 10.31
C VAL A 275 -7.47 -7.93 9.38
N ILE A 276 -6.90 -6.74 9.26
CA ILE A 276 -5.75 -6.49 8.37
C ILE A 276 -4.47 -6.11 9.13
N THR A 277 -4.59 -5.78 10.42
CA THR A 277 -3.45 -5.38 11.25
C THR A 277 -3.42 -6.14 12.55
N TRP A 278 -2.22 -6.31 13.10
CA TRP A 278 -2.01 -6.83 14.45
C TRP A 278 -1.47 -5.70 15.35
N PHE A 279 -2.18 -5.39 16.45
CA PHE A 279 -1.84 -4.34 17.43
C PHE A 279 -1.75 -2.88 16.93
N LEU A 280 -2.62 -2.44 16.01
CA LEU A 280 -2.62 -1.02 15.58
C LEU A 280 -2.89 -0.05 16.74
N ASN A 281 -3.89 -0.33 17.57
CA ASN A 281 -4.32 0.52 18.69
C ASN A 281 -4.81 -0.28 19.91
N GLY A 282 -4.28 -1.49 20.12
CA GLY A 282 -4.86 -2.47 21.05
C GLY A 282 -4.71 -2.19 22.55
N ASN A 283 -3.97 -1.15 22.94
CA ASN A 283 -3.86 -0.74 24.35
C ASN A 283 -4.05 0.79 24.58
N GLN A 284 -4.39 1.57 23.54
CA GLN A 284 -4.50 3.05 23.50
C GLN A 284 -3.28 3.87 23.97
N THR A 285 -2.38 3.31 24.79
CA THR A 285 -1.20 3.99 25.33
C THR A 285 0.04 3.87 24.43
N ASP A 286 0.03 2.97 23.45
CA ASP A 286 1.11 2.75 22.47
C ASP A 286 0.52 2.49 21.06
N ALA A 287 -0.33 3.41 20.59
CA ALA A 287 -0.91 3.33 19.26
C ALA A 287 0.19 3.39 18.18
N LYS A 288 0.19 2.41 17.27
CA LYS A 288 1.14 2.32 16.15
C LYS A 288 0.65 3.03 14.88
N GLY A 289 -0.54 3.62 14.91
CA GLY A 289 -1.10 4.37 13.80
C GLY A 289 -2.61 4.59 13.97
N THR A 290 -3.27 4.96 12.87
CA THR A 290 -4.71 5.19 12.81
C THR A 290 -5.32 4.51 11.59
N VAL A 291 -6.64 4.31 11.58
CA VAL A 291 -7.35 3.81 10.39
C VAL A 291 -7.19 4.69 9.16
N SER A 292 -6.87 5.98 9.33
CA SER A 292 -6.64 6.90 8.20
C SER A 292 -5.34 6.63 7.44
N ASN A 293 -4.45 5.82 8.01
CA ASN A 293 -3.26 5.34 7.34
C ASN A 293 -3.58 4.22 6.33
N PHE A 294 -4.77 3.63 6.42
CA PHE A 294 -5.20 2.49 5.61
C PHE A 294 -6.35 2.88 4.69
N LEU A 295 -6.37 2.29 3.50
CA LEU A 295 -7.43 2.44 2.50
C LEU A 295 -7.87 1.05 2.08
N SER A 296 -9.16 0.85 1.84
CA SER A 296 -9.58 -0.36 1.13
C SER A 296 -9.25 -0.21 -0.35
N ASP A 297 -8.68 -1.26 -0.93
CA ASP A 297 -8.55 -1.39 -2.37
C ASP A 297 -9.90 -1.74 -3.04
N ASP A 298 -10.83 -2.35 -2.29
CA ASP A 298 -12.15 -2.73 -2.80
C ASP A 298 -13.19 -1.67 -2.40
N PRO A 299 -13.88 -1.03 -3.36
CA PRO A 299 -14.89 -0.01 -3.06
C PRO A 299 -16.10 -0.53 -2.28
N ALA A 300 -16.30 -1.85 -2.16
CA ALA A 300 -17.34 -2.44 -1.32
C ALA A 300 -16.99 -2.46 0.18
N TYR A 301 -15.73 -2.18 0.54
CA TYR A 301 -15.22 -2.24 1.90
C TYR A 301 -14.68 -0.89 2.38
N THR A 302 -14.73 -0.70 3.69
CA THR A 302 -14.09 0.42 4.39
C THR A 302 -13.21 -0.13 5.51
N VAL A 303 -12.28 0.69 5.99
CA VAL A 303 -11.43 0.33 7.13
C VAL A 303 -12.00 0.96 8.41
N VAL A 304 -12.18 0.14 9.45
CA VAL A 304 -12.60 0.58 10.79
C VAL A 304 -11.72 -0.04 11.89
N LEU A 305 -11.81 0.47 13.12
CA LEU A 305 -11.23 -0.20 14.28
C LEU A 305 -12.22 -1.18 14.90
N ASN A 306 -11.76 -2.40 15.20
CA ASN A 306 -12.51 -3.33 16.05
C ASN A 306 -12.33 -2.98 17.55
N SER A 307 -12.99 -3.74 18.43
CA SER A 307 -12.89 -3.58 19.88
C SER A 307 -11.48 -3.82 20.44
N SER A 308 -10.66 -4.59 19.72
CA SER A 308 -9.26 -4.87 20.03
C SER A 308 -8.31 -3.79 19.48
N GLY A 309 -8.83 -2.73 18.88
CA GLY A 309 -8.03 -1.64 18.32
C GLY A 309 -7.28 -2.00 17.03
N GLU A 310 -7.66 -3.06 16.33
CA GLU A 310 -7.09 -3.45 15.03
C GLU A 310 -7.90 -2.86 13.89
N ALA A 311 -7.24 -2.52 12.79
CA ALA A 311 -7.90 -2.17 11.55
C ALA A 311 -8.53 -3.42 10.90
N VAL A 312 -9.76 -3.26 10.45
CA VAL A 312 -10.58 -4.32 9.85
C VAL A 312 -11.24 -3.79 8.59
N LEU A 313 -11.16 -4.57 7.51
CA LEU A 313 -11.96 -4.38 6.31
C LEU A 313 -13.36 -4.90 6.56
N VAL A 314 -14.33 -4.00 6.47
CA VAL A 314 -15.75 -4.29 6.72
C VAL A 314 -16.57 -3.82 5.53
N PRO A 315 -17.55 -4.63 5.07
CA PRO A 315 -18.49 -4.16 4.06
C PRO A 315 -19.22 -2.92 4.55
N PHE A 316 -19.58 -2.02 3.64
CA PHE A 316 -20.44 -0.90 3.97
C PHE A 316 -21.49 -0.68 2.89
N VAL A 317 -22.60 -0.07 3.30
CA VAL A 317 -23.65 0.39 2.40
C VAL A 317 -23.70 1.91 2.49
N THR A 318 -23.77 2.54 1.31
CA THR A 318 -24.04 3.97 1.23
C THR A 318 -25.51 4.19 0.92
N VAL A 319 -26.18 4.95 1.78
CA VAL A 319 -27.56 5.38 1.59
C VAL A 319 -27.56 6.84 1.15
N THR A 320 -28.12 7.10 -0.03
CA THR A 320 -28.35 8.47 -0.51
C THR A 320 -29.56 9.05 0.21
N ALA A 321 -29.33 10.10 0.99
CA ALA A 321 -30.34 10.75 1.81
C ALA A 321 -31.03 11.90 1.07
N ASN A 322 -32.30 12.12 1.38
CA ASN A 322 -33.06 13.24 0.86
C ASN A 322 -32.70 14.52 1.64
N VAL A 323 -32.59 15.65 0.93
CA VAL A 323 -32.40 16.97 1.55
C VAL A 323 -33.71 17.37 2.21
N ASP A 324 -33.67 17.84 3.47
CA ASP A 324 -34.80 18.59 4.01
C ASP A 324 -34.87 19.97 3.32
N PRO A 325 -35.89 20.25 2.48
CA PRO A 325 -35.99 21.51 1.75
C PRO A 325 -36.15 22.72 2.68
N ASN A 326 -36.38 22.52 3.97
CA ASN A 326 -36.59 23.58 4.94
C ASN A 326 -35.49 23.71 6.00
N ASN A 327 -34.50 22.82 5.99
CA ASN A 327 -33.37 22.85 6.90
C ASN A 327 -32.10 22.47 6.13
N THR A 328 -31.52 23.47 5.46
CA THR A 328 -30.30 23.31 4.67
C THR A 328 -29.17 22.77 5.56
N GLY A 329 -28.78 21.51 5.36
CA GLY A 329 -27.74 20.84 6.13
C GLY A 329 -28.20 19.62 6.94
N THR A 330 -29.51 19.33 6.97
CA THR A 330 -30.05 18.09 7.56
C THR A 330 -30.63 17.19 6.48
N TYR A 331 -30.25 15.92 6.51
CA TYR A 331 -30.64 14.90 5.54
C TYR A 331 -31.34 13.75 6.24
N TYR A 332 -32.33 13.16 5.56
CA TYR A 332 -33.09 12.03 6.07
C TYR A 332 -33.10 10.86 5.08
N ALA A 333 -32.96 9.65 5.60
CA ALA A 333 -33.10 8.43 4.83
C ALA A 333 -33.82 7.34 5.63
N THR A 334 -34.29 6.33 4.93
CA THR A 334 -34.88 5.13 5.53
C THR A 334 -33.99 3.93 5.20
N PHE A 335 -33.79 3.03 6.16
CA PHE A 335 -32.96 1.85 5.95
C PHE A 335 -33.61 0.61 6.57
N TYR A 336 -33.47 -0.52 5.88
CA TYR A 336 -33.93 -1.83 6.32
C TYR A 336 -33.08 -2.91 5.65
N ASP A 337 -32.63 -3.88 6.44
CA ASP A 337 -32.00 -5.11 5.96
C ASP A 337 -32.47 -6.24 6.87
N SER A 338 -33.01 -7.32 6.28
CA SER A 338 -33.56 -8.45 7.03
C SER A 338 -32.48 -9.42 7.55
N THR A 339 -31.26 -9.30 7.07
CA THR A 339 -30.20 -10.31 7.22
C THR A 339 -28.98 -9.80 7.98
N LYS A 340 -28.67 -8.50 7.87
CA LYS A 340 -27.41 -7.93 8.35
C LYS A 340 -27.60 -6.85 9.40
N LYS A 341 -26.60 -6.71 10.26
CA LYS A 341 -26.51 -5.72 11.33
C LYS A 341 -25.52 -4.62 10.93
N TYR A 342 -25.89 -3.37 11.17
CA TYR A 342 -25.12 -2.21 10.73
C TYR A 342 -24.81 -1.25 11.89
N LEU A 343 -23.70 -0.53 11.77
CA LEU A 343 -23.35 0.62 12.61
C LEU A 343 -23.48 1.90 11.78
N ALA A 344 -24.29 2.85 12.25
CA ALA A 344 -24.43 4.15 11.62
C ALA A 344 -23.22 5.07 11.90
N GLY A 345 -22.79 5.82 10.89
CA GLY A 345 -21.67 6.76 11.00
C GLY A 345 -21.82 7.81 12.11
N SER A 346 -20.69 8.41 12.52
CA SER A 346 -20.63 9.38 13.63
C SER A 346 -21.52 10.61 13.44
N ASN A 347 -21.74 11.03 12.21
CA ASN A 347 -22.61 12.14 11.79
C ASN A 347 -24.09 11.77 11.62
N THR A 348 -24.46 10.52 11.91
CA THR A 348 -25.80 9.98 11.69
C THR A 348 -26.44 9.58 13.02
N GLU A 349 -27.69 9.98 13.19
CA GLU A 349 -28.58 9.59 14.28
C GLU A 349 -29.60 8.56 13.77
N VAL A 350 -29.94 7.59 14.60
CA VAL A 350 -30.87 6.51 14.26
C VAL A 350 -32.16 6.70 15.05
N TYR A 351 -33.30 6.53 14.39
CA TYR A 351 -34.63 6.69 14.98
C TYR A 351 -35.52 5.51 14.62
N TYR A 352 -36.30 5.03 15.60
CA TYR A 352 -37.48 4.22 15.31
C TYR A 352 -38.68 5.14 15.09
N ALA A 353 -39.51 4.81 14.12
CA ALA A 353 -40.76 5.52 13.86
C ALA A 353 -41.94 4.68 14.33
N THR A 354 -42.78 5.25 15.19
CA THR A 354 -44.08 4.68 15.53
C THR A 354 -45.17 5.59 14.99
N ALA A 355 -46.15 5.04 14.29
CA ALA A 355 -47.31 5.82 13.87
C ALA A 355 -48.40 5.73 14.92
N ASN A 356 -49.13 6.82 15.13
CA ASN A 356 -50.37 6.79 15.90
C ASN A 356 -51.59 6.47 15.01
N ALA A 357 -52.76 6.33 15.63
CA ALA A 357 -54.03 6.00 14.96
C ALA A 357 -54.42 6.92 13.79
N ASN A 358 -53.80 8.10 13.69
CA ASN A 358 -54.05 9.09 12.64
C ASN A 358 -52.94 9.11 11.57
N GLY A 359 -52.00 8.15 11.60
CA GLY A 359 -50.87 8.07 10.66
C GLY A 359 -49.73 9.07 10.90
N LYS A 360 -49.73 9.77 12.04
CA LYS A 360 -48.64 10.69 12.40
C LYS A 360 -47.49 9.91 13.01
N LEU A 361 -46.27 10.14 12.51
CA LEU A 361 -45.05 9.49 12.98
C LEU A 361 -44.47 10.22 14.21
N THR A 362 -44.20 9.45 15.25
CA THR A 362 -43.37 9.83 16.39
C THR A 362 -42.01 9.17 16.22
N LEU A 363 -40.94 9.99 16.23
CA LEU A 363 -39.58 9.50 16.12
C LEU A 363 -38.97 9.33 17.52
N THR A 364 -38.57 8.11 17.84
CA THR A 364 -37.82 7.83 19.07
C THR A 364 -36.37 7.65 18.71
N LYS A 365 -35.50 8.53 19.24
CA LYS A 365 -34.06 8.43 19.05
C LYS A 365 -33.54 7.14 19.68
N VAL A 366 -32.72 6.42 18.94
CA VAL A 366 -31.99 5.25 19.42
C VAL A 366 -30.61 5.72 19.86
N GLU A 367 -30.31 5.57 21.16
CA GLU A 367 -29.00 5.94 21.70
C GLU A 367 -27.88 5.07 21.12
N SER A 368 -28.19 3.78 20.89
CA SER A 368 -27.30 2.90 20.13
C SER A 368 -27.35 3.25 18.65
N LYS A 369 -26.17 3.44 18.04
CA LYS A 369 -26.04 3.58 16.57
C LYS A 369 -26.07 2.25 15.82
N ILE A 370 -26.28 1.15 16.54
CA ILE A 370 -26.38 -0.19 15.98
C ILE A 370 -27.81 -0.42 15.49
N ILE A 371 -27.94 -0.78 14.22
CA ILE A 371 -29.18 -1.18 13.55
C ILE A 371 -29.16 -2.70 13.44
N LYS A 372 -30.11 -3.41 14.05
CA LYS A 372 -30.15 -4.87 13.99
C LYS A 372 -30.81 -5.35 12.69
N ALA A 373 -30.49 -6.59 12.32
CA ALA A 373 -31.18 -7.26 11.23
C ALA A 373 -32.70 -7.31 11.50
N GLY A 374 -33.49 -6.95 10.50
CA GLY A 374 -34.95 -6.90 10.58
C GLY A 374 -35.53 -5.62 11.19
N GLU A 375 -34.70 -4.65 11.60
CA GLU A 375 -35.18 -3.36 12.11
C GLU A 375 -35.27 -2.31 11.00
N GLY A 376 -36.47 -1.78 10.76
CA GLY A 376 -36.67 -0.61 9.90
C GLY A 376 -36.38 0.68 10.68
N VAL A 377 -35.48 1.52 10.18
CA VAL A 377 -35.05 2.75 10.87
C VAL A 377 -35.13 3.99 9.98
N ILE A 378 -35.25 5.15 10.61
CA ILE A 378 -35.03 6.46 9.99
C ILE A 378 -33.67 6.98 10.42
N LEU A 379 -32.90 7.44 9.45
CA LEU A 379 -31.58 8.00 9.61
C LEU A 379 -31.66 9.50 9.42
N LYS A 380 -31.15 10.26 10.39
CA LYS A 380 -30.96 11.71 10.28
C LYS A 380 -29.46 11.97 10.24
N SER A 381 -28.98 12.66 9.22
CA SER A 381 -27.54 12.90 9.03
C SER A 381 -27.26 14.35 8.63
N THR A 382 -26.05 14.80 8.89
CA THR A 382 -25.53 16.07 8.33
C THR A 382 -24.90 15.88 6.95
N SER A 383 -24.88 14.65 6.42
CA SER A 383 -24.38 14.29 5.09
C SER A 383 -25.50 13.71 4.21
N ALA A 384 -25.49 14.09 2.93
CA ALA A 384 -26.34 13.48 1.91
C ALA A 384 -25.97 12.01 1.63
N SER A 385 -24.72 11.64 1.91
CA SER A 385 -24.21 10.28 1.78
C SER A 385 -24.05 9.69 3.17
N ILE A 386 -24.96 8.79 3.55
CA ILE A 386 -24.95 8.13 4.85
C ILE A 386 -24.25 6.78 4.72
N VAL A 387 -23.18 6.58 5.50
CA VAL A 387 -22.42 5.33 5.52
C VAL A 387 -22.91 4.47 6.68
N LEU A 388 -23.28 3.23 6.35
CA LEU A 388 -23.65 2.17 7.29
C LEU A 388 -22.65 1.03 7.16
N THR A 389 -21.96 0.71 8.24
CA THR A 389 -20.91 -0.32 8.26
C THR A 389 -21.48 -1.64 8.75
N GLU A 390 -21.30 -2.72 8.00
CA GLU A 390 -21.72 -4.07 8.42
C GLU A 390 -20.91 -4.55 9.64
N THR A 391 -21.55 -5.28 10.55
CA THR A 391 -20.91 -5.80 11.77
C THR A 391 -21.04 -7.31 11.85
N SER A 392 -20.07 -7.98 12.48
CA SER A 392 -19.87 -9.45 12.43
C SER A 392 -20.86 -10.30 13.24
N GLU A 393 -21.82 -9.71 13.93
CA GLU A 393 -22.88 -10.45 14.62
C GLU A 393 -24.10 -10.63 13.71
N ASN A 394 -24.12 -11.74 12.96
CA ASN A 394 -25.37 -12.26 12.41
C ASN A 394 -26.31 -12.57 13.58
N ALA A 395 -27.44 -11.86 13.67
CA ALA A 395 -28.40 -12.13 14.71
C ALA A 395 -29.05 -13.51 14.48
N THR A 396 -29.01 -14.38 15.50
CA THR A 396 -30.07 -15.38 15.67
C THR A 396 -31.38 -14.63 15.85
N TYR A 397 -32.32 -14.89 14.95
CA TYR A 397 -33.64 -14.24 14.86
C TYR A 397 -34.28 -14.02 16.24
N ASP A 398 -34.34 -12.76 16.68
CA ASP A 398 -35.45 -12.26 17.48
C ASP A 398 -36.17 -11.23 16.62
N SER A 399 -37.06 -11.73 15.78
CA SER A 399 -37.96 -10.92 14.96
C SER A 399 -38.84 -10.06 15.88
N ILE A 400 -38.54 -8.75 16.00
CA ILE A 400 -39.42 -7.81 16.73
C ILE A 400 -40.52 -7.21 15.83
N LEU A 401 -40.68 -7.70 14.60
CA LEU A 401 -41.86 -7.37 13.78
C LEU A 401 -42.45 -8.63 13.14
N THR A 402 -43.50 -9.17 13.75
CA THR A 402 -44.41 -10.11 13.10
C THR A 402 -45.43 -9.32 12.27
N GLY A 403 -45.37 -9.43 10.94
CA GLY A 403 -46.35 -8.82 10.02
C GLY A 403 -46.42 -9.53 8.68
N SER A 404 -47.64 -9.64 8.15
CA SER A 404 -47.96 -10.43 6.95
C SER A 404 -48.11 -9.57 5.70
N ASP A 405 -47.69 -10.13 4.56
CA ASP A 405 -47.62 -9.53 3.22
C ASP A 405 -49.01 -9.30 2.59
N THR A 406 -49.28 -8.10 2.07
CA THR A 406 -50.54 -7.78 1.35
C THR A 406 -50.30 -6.90 0.11
N ALA A 407 -49.50 -7.40 -0.83
CA ALA A 407 -49.36 -6.79 -2.14
C ALA A 407 -50.59 -7.03 -3.04
N THR A 408 -51.58 -6.13 -3.04
CA THR A 408 -52.45 -5.95 -4.20
C THR A 408 -52.82 -4.47 -4.38
N THR A 409 -52.48 -3.88 -5.54
CA THR A 409 -53.04 -2.64 -6.13
C THR A 409 -52.39 -1.24 -5.97
N VAL A 410 -51.07 -1.11 -5.80
CA VAL A 410 -50.42 0.19 -6.13
C VAL A 410 -49.13 0.00 -6.94
N THR A 411 -49.22 0.27 -8.24
CA THR A 411 -48.07 0.44 -9.14
C THR A 411 -47.26 1.66 -8.67
N ASN A 412 -46.14 1.41 -7.97
CA ASN A 412 -45.00 2.31 -7.67
C ASN A 412 -44.60 2.53 -6.19
N ALA A 413 -45.06 1.73 -5.22
CA ALA A 413 -44.53 1.79 -3.84
C ALA A 413 -44.42 0.41 -3.18
N LEU A 414 -43.31 0.15 -2.48
CA LEU A 414 -43.20 -0.93 -1.48
C LEU A 414 -43.51 -0.33 -0.11
N VAL A 415 -44.40 -0.97 0.65
CA VAL A 415 -44.87 -0.53 1.97
C VAL A 415 -44.51 -1.61 2.99
N LEU A 416 -43.94 -1.25 4.15
CA LEU A 416 -43.74 -2.17 5.28
C LEU A 416 -44.55 -1.67 6.48
N SER A 417 -45.66 -2.32 6.82
CA SER A 417 -46.44 -2.02 8.04
C SER A 417 -47.05 -3.28 8.65
N ASN A 418 -47.34 -3.28 9.96
CA ASN A 418 -48.39 -4.14 10.53
C ASN A 418 -49.14 -3.47 11.72
N GLY A 419 -50.46 -3.33 11.61
CA GLY A 419 -51.42 -3.10 12.72
C GLY A 419 -51.84 -1.65 13.06
N GLU A 420 -53.07 -1.29 12.67
CA GLU A 420 -53.92 -0.08 12.92
C GLU A 420 -53.32 1.33 12.98
N SER A 421 -52.02 1.49 12.77
CA SER A 421 -51.35 2.78 12.63
C SER A 421 -50.10 2.56 11.80
N GLY A 422 -50.24 2.69 10.48
CA GLY A 422 -49.25 2.22 9.51
C GLY A 422 -47.93 2.99 9.52
N VAL A 423 -46.83 2.29 9.23
CA VAL A 423 -45.56 2.90 8.79
C VAL A 423 -45.44 2.64 7.28
N SER A 424 -45.13 3.65 6.49
CA SER A 424 -44.91 3.52 5.04
C SER A 424 -43.53 4.10 4.70
N PHE A 425 -42.75 3.39 3.89
CA PHE A 425 -41.42 3.80 3.43
C PHE A 425 -41.50 4.17 1.95
N TYR A 426 -41.28 5.45 1.61
CA TYR A 426 -41.49 5.95 0.25
C TYR A 426 -40.28 5.74 -0.66
N LYS A 427 -40.55 5.22 -1.87
CA LYS A 427 -39.70 5.41 -3.05
C LYS A 427 -39.96 6.77 -3.68
N TYR A 428 -38.88 7.43 -4.10
CA TYR A 428 -38.80 8.73 -4.76
C TYR A 428 -39.83 8.96 -5.88
N THR A 429 -40.68 10.00 -5.76
CA THR A 429 -41.36 10.64 -6.89
C THR A 429 -41.35 12.18 -6.76
N GLY A 430 -40.30 12.81 -7.29
CA GLY A 430 -40.34 14.09 -8.01
C GLY A 430 -40.83 15.40 -7.37
N SER A 431 -41.38 15.47 -6.15
CA SER A 431 -41.79 16.75 -5.56
C SER A 431 -41.72 16.78 -4.03
N VAL A 432 -40.80 17.61 -3.51
CA VAL A 432 -40.33 17.62 -2.11
C VAL A 432 -41.17 18.52 -1.19
N ALA A 433 -42.12 19.31 -1.72
CA ALA A 433 -42.81 20.35 -0.96
C ALA A 433 -43.90 19.86 0.03
N ALA A 434 -44.37 18.61 -0.07
CA ALA A 434 -45.55 18.14 0.68
C ALA A 434 -45.27 17.46 2.05
N HIS A 435 -44.00 17.24 2.42
CA HIS A 435 -43.66 16.20 3.42
C HIS A 435 -43.44 16.72 4.85
N LYS A 436 -43.53 18.04 5.09
CA LYS A 436 -43.36 18.63 6.43
C LYS A 436 -44.56 18.43 7.36
N ALA A 437 -45.70 18.00 6.83
CA ALA A 437 -46.94 17.91 7.62
C ALA A 437 -46.96 16.73 8.62
N TRP A 438 -46.01 15.78 8.53
CA TRP A 438 -46.12 14.48 9.21
C TRP A 438 -44.98 14.15 10.17
N LEU A 439 -44.00 15.05 10.34
CA LEU A 439 -42.90 14.90 11.30
C LEU A 439 -42.97 16.06 12.30
N THR A 440 -43.31 15.73 13.55
CA THR A 440 -43.09 16.64 14.69
C THR A 440 -42.06 16.02 15.59
N GLU A 441 -41.09 16.82 16.04
CA GLU A 441 -40.15 16.47 17.12
C GLU A 441 -40.86 16.05 18.40
#